data_AF-A0A5B0ICA8-F1
#
_entry.id   AF-A0A5B0ICA8-F1
#
_cell.length_a   1.000
_cell.length_b   1.000
_cell.length_c   1.000
_cell.angle_alpha   90.00
_cell.angle_beta   90.00
_cell.angle_gamma   90.00
#
_symmetry.space_group_name_H-M   'P 1'
#
loop_
_entity.id
_entity.type
_entity.pdbx_description
1 polymer ?
#
loop_
_entity_poly.entity_id
_entity_poly.type
_entity_poly.pdbx_seq_one_letter_code
_entity_poly.pdbx_strand_id
1 'polypeptide(L)'
;MHDRDRPGTRWTSGRPVPGPHPSSGGVARSDPDGLDAAAAALDHIADDLADDTALVGPAAPVPGFAAGTAATAWEDAMARATREHAEHTASTASALRAAATSWRAADDDAATAFAGRAS
;
A
#
# COMPACT_ATOMS: atom_id res chain seq x y z
N MET A 1 -56.79 21.29 4.09
CA MET A 1 -56.77 21.85 2.73
C MET A 1 -55.63 22.86 2.66
N HIS A 2 -54.69 22.66 1.72
CA HIS A 2 -53.44 23.42 1.47
C HIS A 2 -52.35 23.22 2.54
N ASP A 3 -51.18 22.61 2.27
CA ASP A 3 -50.19 22.73 1.18
C ASP A 3 -49.55 24.13 1.06
N ARG A 4 -48.34 24.29 1.62
CA ARG A 4 -47.14 24.83 0.93
C ARG A 4 -45.92 25.00 1.85
N ASP A 5 -44.77 24.54 1.32
CA ASP A 5 -43.40 25.09 1.38
C ASP A 5 -42.72 25.30 2.77
N ARG A 6 -41.55 24.78 3.15
CA ARG A 6 -40.33 24.18 2.53
C ARG A 6 -39.45 23.66 3.70
N PRO A 7 -38.52 22.69 3.54
CA PRO A 7 -37.22 22.92 2.88
C PRO A 7 -36.90 21.81 1.86
N GLY A 8 -36.32 22.13 0.71
CA GLY A 8 -34.89 22.41 0.64
C GLY A 8 -34.11 21.11 0.44
N THR A 9 -33.91 20.77 -0.84
CA THR A 9 -32.93 19.83 -1.40
C THR A 9 -33.11 18.32 -1.15
N ARG A 10 -33.96 17.73 -1.99
CA ARG A 10 -33.72 16.55 -2.85
C ARG A 10 -32.37 15.85 -2.68
N TRP A 11 -32.37 14.73 -1.95
CA TRP A 11 -31.44 13.62 -2.18
C TRP A 11 -32.24 12.43 -2.70
N THR A 12 -32.60 12.48 -3.98
CA THR A 12 -32.94 11.27 -4.73
C THR A 12 -31.61 10.62 -5.13
N SER A 13 -31.13 9.68 -4.32
CA SER A 13 -30.30 8.60 -4.85
C SER A 13 -31.04 7.30 -4.54
N GLY A 14 -31.75 6.80 -5.55
CA GLY A 14 -32.29 5.46 -5.50
C GLY A 14 -31.12 4.51 -5.26
N ARG A 15 -31.15 3.79 -4.13
CA ARG A 15 -30.27 2.65 -3.94
C ARG A 15 -30.56 1.64 -5.05
N PRO A 16 -29.59 1.26 -5.89
CA PRO A 16 -29.74 0.05 -6.68
C PRO A 16 -29.78 -1.11 -5.70
N VAL A 17 -30.84 -1.92 -5.75
CA VAL A 17 -30.85 -3.25 -5.16
C VAL A 17 -29.67 -4.01 -5.78
N PRO A 18 -28.73 -4.59 -5.02
CA PRO A 18 -27.67 -5.39 -5.60
C PRO A 18 -28.29 -6.61 -6.27
N GLY A 19 -28.34 -6.61 -7.59
CA GLY A 19 -28.57 -7.83 -8.36
C GLY A 19 -27.39 -8.79 -8.16
N PRO A 20 -27.57 -10.09 -8.44
CA PRO A 20 -26.49 -11.07 -8.35
C PRO A 20 -25.29 -10.58 -9.15
N HIS A 21 -24.15 -10.43 -8.46
CA HIS A 21 -22.89 -10.06 -9.06
C HIS A 21 -22.60 -11.03 -10.22
N PRO A 22 -22.27 -10.55 -11.44
CA PRO A 22 -21.70 -11.45 -12.42
C PRO A 22 -20.40 -12.00 -11.82
N SER A 23 -20.35 -13.31 -11.66
CA SER A 23 -19.16 -14.04 -11.26
C SER A 23 -17.98 -13.49 -12.06
N SER A 24 -17.01 -12.91 -11.37
CA SER A 24 -15.69 -12.62 -11.92
C SER A 24 -15.02 -13.95 -12.25
N GLY A 25 -15.36 -14.51 -13.41
CA GLY A 25 -14.58 -15.55 -14.05
C GLY A 25 -13.15 -15.03 -14.18
N GLY A 26 -12.23 -15.74 -13.56
CA GLY A 26 -10.95 -15.20 -13.13
C GLY A 26 -10.07 -14.67 -14.24
N VAL A 27 -9.69 -13.40 -14.12
CA VAL A 27 -8.31 -12.95 -14.35
C VAL A 27 -8.12 -11.76 -13.40
N ALA A 28 -7.23 -11.89 -12.41
CA ALA A 28 -6.71 -10.69 -11.77
C ALA A 28 -5.93 -9.95 -12.85
N ARG A 29 -6.44 -8.80 -13.29
CA ARG A 29 -5.79 -7.95 -14.30
C ARG A 29 -4.62 -7.22 -13.64
N SER A 30 -3.66 -7.98 -13.15
CA SER A 30 -2.42 -7.43 -12.60
C SER A 30 -1.51 -7.13 -13.78
N ASP A 31 -1.38 -5.85 -14.07
CA ASP A 31 -0.37 -5.35 -15.01
C ASP A 31 1.01 -5.48 -14.34
N PRO A 32 1.92 -6.34 -14.83
CA PRO A 32 3.24 -6.53 -14.22
C PRO A 32 4.05 -5.24 -14.19
N ASP A 33 3.84 -4.33 -15.14
CA ASP A 33 4.52 -3.03 -15.15
C ASP A 33 3.97 -2.11 -14.05
N GLY A 34 2.67 -2.20 -13.76
CA GLY A 34 2.04 -1.53 -12.62
C GLY A 34 2.55 -2.06 -11.27
N LEU A 35 2.83 -3.37 -11.17
CA LEU A 35 3.43 -3.98 -9.98
C LEU A 35 4.88 -3.53 -9.76
N ASP A 36 5.67 -3.47 -10.83
CA ASP A 36 7.05 -2.99 -10.76
C ASP A 36 7.11 -1.49 -10.42
N ALA A 37 6.20 -0.68 -10.98
CA ALA A 37 6.08 0.74 -10.63
C ALA A 37 5.69 0.95 -9.16
N ALA A 38 4.74 0.16 -8.64
CA ALA A 38 4.37 0.19 -7.23
C ALA A 38 5.53 -0.25 -6.32
N ALA A 39 6.30 -1.27 -6.72
CA ALA A 39 7.49 -1.69 -5.99
C ALA A 39 8.56 -0.58 -5.94
N ALA A 40 8.81 0.11 -7.05
CA ALA A 40 9.74 1.24 -7.10
C ALA A 40 9.30 2.40 -6.19
N ALA A 41 8.00 2.71 -6.16
CA ALA A 41 7.47 3.72 -5.25
C ALA A 41 7.65 3.33 -3.77
N LEU A 42 7.48 2.05 -3.44
CA LEU A 42 7.70 1.55 -2.08
C LEU A 42 9.18 1.56 -1.69
N ASP A 43 10.10 1.25 -2.59
CA ASP A 43 11.54 1.38 -2.31
C ASP A 43 11.89 2.84 -1.96
N HIS A 44 11.40 3.81 -2.73
CA HIS A 44 11.62 5.23 -2.42
C HIS A 44 11.09 5.62 -1.03
N ILE A 45 9.90 5.13 -0.67
CA ILE A 45 9.33 5.36 0.67
C ILE A 45 10.20 4.71 1.76
N ALA A 46 10.70 3.49 1.52
CA ALA A 46 11.56 2.81 2.47
C ALA A 46 12.90 3.54 2.69
N ASP A 47 13.48 4.08 1.60
CA ASP A 47 14.69 4.90 1.65
C ASP A 47 14.44 6.21 2.41
N ASP A 48 13.36 6.93 2.09
CA ASP A 48 12.98 8.17 2.78
C ASP A 48 12.78 7.93 4.30
N LEU A 49 12.12 6.84 4.68
CA LEU A 49 11.96 6.47 6.09
C LEU A 49 13.30 6.15 6.78
N ALA A 50 14.22 5.49 6.07
CA ALA A 50 15.53 5.15 6.61
C ALA A 50 16.37 6.42 6.84
N ASP A 51 16.33 7.37 5.90
CA ASP A 51 16.99 8.66 6.00
C ASP A 51 16.41 9.50 7.14
N ASP A 52 15.07 9.59 7.24
CA ASP A 52 14.39 10.30 8.35
C ASP A 52 14.73 9.69 9.72
N THR A 53 14.85 8.35 9.79
CA THR A 53 15.26 7.67 11.03
C THR A 53 16.69 8.04 11.42
N ALA A 54 17.58 8.23 10.45
CA ALA A 54 18.97 8.62 10.72
C ALA A 54 19.08 10.06 11.26
N LEU A 55 18.10 10.91 11.00
CA LEU A 55 18.01 12.27 11.57
C LEU A 55 17.61 12.28 13.05
N VAL A 56 16.93 11.22 13.52
CA VAL A 56 16.62 11.01 14.94
C VAL A 56 17.86 10.48 15.65
N GLY A 57 18.86 11.36 15.82
CA GLY A 57 20.05 11.07 16.61
C GLY A 57 19.72 11.01 18.11
N PRO A 58 20.45 10.21 18.90
CA PRO A 58 20.19 10.09 20.33
C PRO A 58 20.37 11.45 21.03
N ALA A 59 19.30 12.02 21.56
CA ALA A 59 19.43 13.20 22.40
C ALA A 59 20.01 12.78 23.75
N ALA A 60 21.17 13.34 24.12
CA ALA A 60 21.73 13.11 25.44
C ALA A 60 20.81 13.76 26.50
N PRO A 61 20.32 13.00 27.50
CA PRO A 61 19.46 13.56 28.52
C PRO A 61 20.22 14.64 29.31
N VAL A 62 19.59 15.81 29.49
CA VAL A 62 20.16 16.89 30.29
C VAL A 62 20.23 16.44 31.76
N PRO A 63 21.40 16.50 32.42
CA PRO A 63 21.55 16.08 33.81
C PRO A 63 20.56 16.80 34.74
N GLY A 64 19.88 16.03 35.60
CA GLY A 64 18.91 16.56 36.56
C GLY A 64 17.47 16.70 36.03
N PHE A 65 17.22 16.39 34.76
CA PHE A 65 15.87 16.43 34.18
C PHE A 65 15.33 15.00 33.99
N ALA A 66 14.50 14.52 34.92
CA ALA A 66 13.92 13.18 34.85
C ALA A 66 13.06 12.94 33.59
N ALA A 67 12.52 13.99 32.98
CA ALA A 67 11.83 13.88 31.70
C ALA A 67 12.80 13.61 30.52
N GLY A 68 14.10 13.87 30.68
CA GLY A 68 15.11 13.61 29.65
C GLY A 68 15.29 12.13 29.36
N THR A 69 15.30 11.26 30.38
CA THR A 69 15.39 9.81 30.17
C THR A 69 14.11 9.24 29.56
N ALA A 70 12.94 9.78 29.90
CA ALA A 70 11.68 9.42 29.27
C ALA A 70 11.62 9.86 27.80
N ALA A 71 12.17 11.03 27.47
CA ALA A 71 12.27 11.52 26.09
C ALA A 71 13.18 10.63 25.25
N THR A 72 14.38 10.30 25.72
CA THR A 72 15.31 9.40 25.00
C THR A 72 14.69 8.02 24.75
N ALA A 73 13.99 7.44 25.73
CA ALA A 73 13.32 6.15 25.53
C ALA A 73 12.20 6.21 24.47
N TRP A 74 11.52 7.36 24.37
CA TRP A 74 10.50 7.60 23.35
C TRP A 74 11.12 7.78 21.95
N GLU A 75 12.21 8.53 21.85
CA GLU A 75 12.98 8.70 20.62
C GLU A 75 13.49 7.34 20.10
N ASP A 76 14.08 6.52 20.97
CA ASP A 76 14.51 5.16 20.63
C ASP A 76 13.35 4.27 20.17
N ALA A 77 12.17 4.43 20.77
CA ALA A 77 10.98 3.69 20.37
C ALA A 77 10.46 4.10 18.99
N MET A 78 10.44 5.40 18.69
CA MET A 78 10.07 5.89 17.36
C MET A 78 11.09 5.45 16.30
N ALA A 79 12.39 5.60 16.58
CA ALA A 79 13.43 5.19 15.64
C ALA A 79 13.35 3.69 15.30
N ARG A 80 13.04 2.84 16.29
CA ARG A 80 12.80 1.41 16.06
C ARG A 80 11.57 1.16 15.20
N ALA A 81 10.45 1.80 15.52
CA ALA A 81 9.20 1.64 14.78
C ALA A 81 9.34 2.10 13.33
N THR A 82 10.02 3.22 13.06
CA THR A 82 10.26 3.71 11.70
C THR A 82 11.14 2.75 10.91
N ARG A 83 12.18 2.18 11.54
CA ARG A 83 13.03 1.15 10.90
C ARG A 83 12.23 -0.11 10.56
N GLU A 84 11.42 -0.61 11.48
CA GLU A 84 10.53 -1.76 11.23
C GLU A 84 9.55 -1.46 10.07
N HIS A 85 9.04 -0.23 9.98
CA HIS A 85 8.16 0.16 8.88
C HIS A 85 8.89 0.23 7.54
N ALA A 86 10.11 0.77 7.50
CA ALA A 86 10.95 0.78 6.30
C ALA A 86 11.23 -0.65 5.80
N GLU A 87 11.60 -1.56 6.70
CA GLU A 87 11.84 -2.97 6.39
C GLU A 87 10.59 -3.67 5.84
N HIS A 88 9.43 -3.44 6.45
CA HIS A 88 8.16 -4.00 5.96
C HIS A 88 7.76 -3.44 4.59
N THR A 89 8.06 -2.17 4.33
CA THR A 89 7.83 -1.50 3.05
C THR A 89 8.71 -2.12 1.95
N ALA A 90 10.00 -2.30 2.21
CA ALA A 90 10.93 -2.97 1.29
C ALA A 90 10.53 -4.44 1.04
N SER A 91 10.08 -5.15 2.08
CA SER A 91 9.54 -6.51 1.94
C SER A 91 8.33 -6.57 1.01
N THR A 92 7.42 -5.59 1.14
CA THR A 92 6.25 -5.47 0.27
C THR A 92 6.66 -5.19 -1.18
N ALA A 93 7.63 -4.29 -1.41
CA ALA A 93 8.17 -4.03 -2.73
C ALA A 93 8.75 -5.30 -3.39
N SER A 94 9.51 -6.10 -2.62
CA SER A 94 10.04 -7.40 -3.06
C SER A 94 8.92 -8.37 -3.45
N ALA A 95 7.86 -8.46 -2.65
CA ALA A 95 6.70 -9.32 -2.96
C ALA A 95 5.99 -8.91 -4.26
N LEU A 96 5.88 -7.60 -4.54
CA LEU A 96 5.30 -7.09 -5.78
C LEU A 96 6.14 -7.47 -7.01
N ARG A 97 7.46 -7.35 -6.94
CA ARG A 97 8.37 -7.80 -8.02
C ARG A 97 8.29 -9.30 -8.26
N ALA A 98 8.21 -10.09 -7.19
CA ALA A 98 8.05 -11.54 -7.28
C ALA A 98 6.71 -11.90 -7.96
N ALA A 99 5.64 -11.18 -7.64
CA ALA A 99 4.34 -11.34 -8.29
C ALA A 99 4.40 -10.96 -9.78
N ALA A 100 5.03 -9.84 -10.15
CA ALA A 100 5.21 -9.41 -11.53
C ALA A 100 6.00 -10.46 -12.35
N THR A 101 7.08 -10.98 -11.78
CA THR A 101 7.91 -12.04 -12.38
C THR A 101 7.11 -13.32 -12.60
N SER A 102 6.34 -13.75 -11.60
CA SER A 102 5.50 -14.95 -11.69
C SER A 102 4.42 -14.81 -12.76
N TRP A 103 3.87 -13.61 -12.91
CA TRP A 103 2.87 -13.33 -13.94
C TRP A 103 3.46 -13.41 -15.34
N ARG A 104 4.63 -12.79 -15.59
CA ARG A 104 5.32 -12.86 -16.89
C ARG A 104 5.66 -14.29 -17.28
N ALA A 105 6.16 -15.09 -16.35
CA ALA A 105 6.45 -16.50 -16.59
C ALA A 105 5.20 -17.30 -17.00
N ALA A 106 4.06 -17.04 -16.34
CA ALA A 106 2.79 -17.68 -16.69
C ALA A 106 2.26 -17.23 -18.07
N ASP A 107 2.49 -15.98 -18.46
CA ASP A 107 2.13 -15.46 -19.79
C ASP A 107 2.99 -16.09 -20.90
N ASP A 108 4.31 -16.22 -20.69
CA ASP A 108 5.23 -16.88 -21.61
C ASP A 108 4.88 -18.37 -21.81
N ASP A 109 4.54 -19.08 -20.73
CA ASP A 109 4.08 -20.46 -20.77
C ASP A 109 2.78 -20.59 -21.58
N ALA A 110 1.83 -19.66 -21.37
CA ALA A 110 0.58 -19.63 -22.12
C ALA A 110 0.82 -19.37 -23.61
N ALA A 111 1.66 -18.39 -23.96
CA ALA A 111 2.01 -18.06 -25.33
C ALA A 111 2.64 -19.25 -26.07
N THR A 112 3.56 -19.96 -25.40
CA THR A 112 4.18 -21.18 -25.92
C THR A 112 3.16 -22.29 -26.18
N ALA A 113 2.21 -22.50 -25.25
CA ALA A 113 1.16 -23.50 -25.38
C ALA A 113 0.13 -23.19 -26.49
N PHE A 114 -0.06 -21.91 -26.84
CA PHE A 114 -0.89 -21.52 -27.99
C PHE A 114 -0.14 -21.66 -29.31
N ALA A 115 1.13 -21.29 -29.37
CA ALA A 115 1.95 -21.45 -30.58
C ALA A 115 2.07 -22.93 -30.99
N GLY A 116 2.29 -23.83 -30.03
CA GLY A 116 2.35 -25.28 -30.29
C GLY A 116 1.01 -25.93 -30.66
N ARG A 117 -0.12 -25.23 -30.49
CA ARG A 117 -1.45 -25.70 -30.94
C ARG A 117 -1.81 -25.24 -32.35
N ALA A 118 -1.09 -24.25 -32.88
CA ALA A 118 -1.31 -23.70 -34.21
C ALA A 118 -0.46 -24.39 -35.31
N SER A 119 0.48 -25.27 -34.92
CA SER A 119 1.36 -26.07 -35.78
C SER A 119 0.84 -27.50 -35.97
#